data_AF-A0A6B9HD94-F1
#
_entry.id   AF-A0A6B9HD94-F1
#
_cell.length_a   1.000
_cell.length_b   1.000
_cell.length_c   1.000
_cell.angle_alpha   90.00
_cell.angle_beta   90.00
_cell.angle_gamma   90.00
#
_symmetry.space_group_name_H-M   'P 1'
#
loop_
_entity.id
_entity.type
_entity.pdbx_description
1 polymer ?
#
loop_
_entity_poly.entity_id
_entity_poly.type
_entity_poly.pdbx_seq_one_letter_code
_entity_poly.pdbx_strand_id
1 'polypeptide(L)' 'RESSKMAYKANFRPLEGLVEGQWRDLESAGADTPPLDAAIERLARPVK' A
#
# COMPACT_ATOMS: atom_id res chain seq x y z
N ARG A 1 -18.72 -5.96 -14.52
CA ARG A 1 -19.78 -5.97 -13.49
C ARG A 1 -19.18 -5.38 -12.23
N GLU A 2 -19.47 -4.11 -11.94
CA GLU A 2 -18.97 -3.43 -10.76
C GLU A 2 -19.57 -4.09 -9.51
N SER A 3 -18.71 -4.56 -8.60
CA SER A 3 -19.13 -5.17 -7.35
C SER A 3 -19.30 -4.07 -6.30
N SER A 4 -20.45 -3.97 -5.65
CA SER A 4 -20.74 -2.94 -4.63
C SER A 4 -19.74 -2.97 -3.46
N LYS A 5 -19.15 -4.14 -3.16
CA LYS A 5 -18.08 -4.27 -2.17
C LYS A 5 -16.75 -3.66 -2.64
N MET A 6 -16.50 -3.70 -3.95
CA MET A 6 -15.36 -3.03 -4.56
C MET A 6 -15.56 -1.51 -4.62
N ALA A 7 -16.80 -1.02 -4.71
CA ALA A 7 -17.10 0.42 -4.68
C ALA A 7 -16.65 1.10 -3.38
N TYR A 8 -16.77 0.42 -2.24
CA TYR A 8 -16.28 0.93 -0.96
C TYR A 8 -14.75 1.09 -0.95
N LYS A 9 -14.00 0.13 -1.51
CA LYS A 9 -12.54 0.18 -1.60
C LYS A 9 -12.02 1.03 -2.76
N ALA A 10 -12.87 1.38 -3.72
CA ALA A 10 -12.50 2.17 -4.90
C ALA A 10 -12.32 3.67 -4.59
N ASN A 11 -12.88 4.18 -3.50
CA ASN A 11 -12.68 5.56 -3.04
C ASN A 11 -11.43 5.70 -2.16
N PHE A 12 -10.35 5.01 -2.52
CA PHE A 12 -9.09 5.13 -1.81
C PHE A 12 -8.52 6.53 -2.04
N ARG A 13 -8.56 7.35 -0.99
CA ARG A 13 -7.76 8.58 -0.92
C ARG A 13 -6.43 8.20 -0.25
N PRO A 14 -5.28 8.61 -0.81
CA PRO A 14 -4.00 8.44 -0.12
C PRO A 14 -4.08 8.98 1.30
N LEU A 15 -3.37 8.35 2.23
CA LEU A 15 -3.25 8.88 3.58
C LEU A 15 -2.46 10.19 3.51
N GLU A 16 -2.88 11.23 4.22
CA GLU A 16 -2.10 12.45 4.36
C GLU A 16 -1.32 12.41 5.68
N GLY A 17 -0.06 12.83 5.63
CA GLY A 17 0.81 12.98 6.79
C GLY A 17 1.13 14.45 7.04
N LEU A 18 1.29 14.82 8.32
CA LEU A 18 1.82 16.12 8.67
C LEU A 18 3.36 16.07 8.61
N VAL A 19 3.95 16.68 7.58
CA VAL A 19 5.39 16.75 7.36
C VAL A 19 5.80 18.22 7.30
N GLU A 20 6.74 18.62 8.16
CA GLU A 20 7.22 20.02 8.25
C GLU A 20 6.09 21.05 8.49
N GLY A 21 5.05 20.66 9.24
CA GLY A 21 3.91 21.54 9.52
C GLY A 21 2.98 21.77 8.33
N GLN A 22 3.11 20.98 7.26
CA GLN A 22 2.22 20.97 6.10
C GLN A 22 1.60 19.58 5.95
N TRP A 23 0.31 19.53 5.62
CA TRP A 23 -0.32 18.29 5.21
C TRP A 23 0.20 17.93 3.82
N ARG A 24 0.81 16.75 3.70
CA ARG A 24 1.34 16.22 2.44
C ARG A 24 0.81 14.81 2.25
N ASP A 25 0.57 14.43 1.01
CA ASP A 25 0.24 13.05 0.67
C ASP A 25 1.36 12.14 1.17
N LEU A 26 1.01 11.19 2.03
CA LEU A 26 1.89 10.10 2.38
C LEU A 26 1.91 9.20 1.15
N GLU A 27 3.02 9.18 0.42
CA GLU A 27 3.19 8.25 -0.69
C GLU A 27 2.87 6.84 -0.17
N SER A 28 1.72 6.33 -0.61
CA SER A 28 1.38 4.93 -0.40
C SER A 28 2.45 4.17 -1.17
N ALA A 29 3.35 3.50 -0.46
CA ALA A 29 4.38 2.63 -1.01
C ALA A 29 3.78 1.40 -1.74
N GLY A 30 2.58 1.52 -2.29
CA GLY A 30 1.72 0.45 -2.78
C GLY A 30 1.73 0.25 -4.30
N ALA A 31 2.59 0.91 -5.07
CA ALA A 31 2.73 0.60 -6.49
C ALA A 31 3.81 -0.49 -6.75
N ASP A 32 4.91 -0.48 -6.00
CA ASP A 32 6.06 -1.37 -6.22
C ASP A 32 6.37 -2.31 -5.05
N THR A 33 5.53 -2.32 -4.01
CA THR A 33 5.67 -3.35 -2.98
C THR A 33 5.16 -4.69 -3.52
N PRO A 34 6.00 -5.75 -3.53
CA PRO A 34 5.53 -7.06 -3.89
C PRO A 34 4.39 -7.46 -2.94
N PRO A 35 3.45 -8.30 -3.40
CA PRO A 35 2.42 -8.85 -2.52
C PRO A 35 3.04 -9.37 -1.22
N LEU A 36 2.35 -9.16 -0.10
CA LEU A 36 2.88 -9.49 1.24
C LEU A 36 3.45 -10.92 1.30
N ASP A 37 2.78 -11.87 0.65
CA ASP A 37 3.22 -13.26 0.56
C ASP A 37 4.58 -13.40 -0.13
N ALA A 38 4.79 -12.73 -1.26
CA ALA A 38 6.06 -12.70 -1.98
C ALA A 38 7.18 -11.98 -1.19
N ALA A 39 6.83 -10.97 -0.39
CA ALA A 39 7.77 -10.30 0.51
C ALA A 39 8.23 -11.24 1.65
N ILE A 40 7.30 -11.99 2.24
CA ILE A 40 7.58 -12.97 3.31
C ILE A 40 8.47 -14.09 2.79
N GLU A 41 8.18 -14.64 1.61
CA GLU A 41 9.01 -15.68 0.97
C GLU A 41 10.45 -15.22 0.72
N ARG A 42 10.64 -13.97 0.29
CA ARG A 42 11.97 -13.39 0.07
C ARG A 42 12.78 -13.28 1.37
N LEU A 43 12.13 -12.92 2.48
CA LEU A 43 12.77 -12.82 3.80
C LEU A 43 13.06 -14.20 4.41
N ALA A 44 12.21 -15.20 4.11
CA ALA A 44 12.38 -16.57 4.58
C ALA A 44 13.43 -17.38 3.81
N ARG A 45 13.96 -16.85 2.69
CA ARG A 45 14.99 -17.54 1.93
C ARG A 45 16.31 -17.56 2.73
N PRO A 46 16.88 -18.74 3.06
CA PRO A 46 18.17 -18.81 3.71
C PRO A 46 19.26 -18.29 2.76
N VAL A 47 20.07 -17.37 3.26
CA VAL A 47 21.32 -16.95 2.59
C VAL A 47 22.26 -18.15 2.64
N LYS A 48 22.61 -18.70 1.47
CA LYS A 48 23.64 -19.73 1.36
C LYS A 48 25.02 -19.15 1.62
#